data_AF-A0A1M3P3F1-F1
#
_entry.id   AF-A0A1M3P3F1-F1
#
_cell.length_a   1.000
_cell.length_b   1.000
_cell.length_c   1.000
_cell.angle_alpha   90.00
_cell.angle_beta   90.00
_cell.angle_gamma   90.00
#
_symmetry.space_group_name_H-M   'P 1'
#
loop_
_entity.id
_entity.type
_entity.pdbx_description
1 polymer ?
#
loop_
_entity_poly.entity_id
_entity_poly.type
_entity_poly.pdbx_seq_one_letter_code
_entity_poly.pdbx_strand_id
1 'polypeptide(L)' 'MISNEGLIGFKLQAPANNPSRTRDIEDIRALLRARRGKPNMAEVLEYFALFDRAEWLDELLAQIDDDSS' A
#
# COMPACT_ATOMS: atom_id res chain seq x y z
N MET A 1 -3.61 13.60 -13.85
CA MET A 1 -4.22 12.92 -12.69
C MET A 1 -3.26 11.83 -12.27
N ILE A 2 -2.87 11.79 -11.00
CA ILE A 2 -2.05 10.68 -10.47
C ILE A 2 -3.03 9.53 -10.19
N SER A 3 -2.69 8.30 -10.59
CA SER A 3 -3.46 7.10 -10.29
C SER A 3 -3.41 6.78 -8.79
N ASN A 4 -4.34 5.97 -8.29
CA ASN A 4 -4.30 5.56 -6.88
C ASN A 4 -3.02 4.76 -6.58
N GLU A 5 -2.57 3.97 -7.55
CA GLU A 5 -1.34 3.18 -7.53
C GLU A 5 -0.10 4.07 -7.42
N GLY A 6 -0.02 5.14 -8.23
CA GLY A 6 1.08 6.10 -8.15
C GLY A 6 1.13 6.86 -6.82
N LEU A 7 -0.04 7.12 -6.20
CA LEU A 7 -0.11 7.70 -4.86
C LEU A 7 0.36 6.73 -3.77
N ILE A 8 0.08 5.42 -3.92
CA ILE A 8 0.60 4.38 -3.03
C ILE A 8 2.12 4.34 -3.11
N GLY A 9 2.69 4.26 -4.31
CA GLY A 9 4.15 4.26 -4.51
C GLY A 9 4.84 5.52 -3.95
N PHE A 10 4.20 6.69 -4.10
CA PHE A 10 4.70 7.94 -3.52
C PHE A 10 4.69 7.92 -1.98
N LYS A 11 3.59 7.47 -1.37
CA LYS A 11 3.48 7.38 0.10
C LYS A 11 4.42 6.33 0.69
N LEU A 12 4.73 5.27 -0.04
CA LEU A 12 5.62 4.19 0.39
C LEU A 12 7.06 4.65 0.65
N GLN A 13 7.50 5.75 0.03
CA GLN A 13 8.82 6.35 0.29
C GLN A 13 9.01 6.76 1.75
N ALA A 14 7.94 7.21 2.43
CA ALA A 14 8.02 7.68 3.80
C ALA A 14 8.28 6.55 4.81
N PRO A 15 7.49 5.45 4.87
CA PRO A 15 7.76 4.34 5.76
C PRO A 15 8.99 3.51 5.34
N ALA A 16 9.32 3.42 4.04
CA ALA A 16 10.54 2.75 3.59
C ALA A 16 11.80 3.43 4.17
N ASN A 17 11.81 4.76 4.23
CA ASN A 17 12.92 5.55 4.79
C ASN A 17 12.81 5.77 6.31
N ASN A 18 11.61 5.74 6.89
CA ASN A 18 11.40 5.91 8.31
C ASN A 18 10.18 5.09 8.80
N PRO A 19 10.41 3.85 9.29
CA PRO A 19 9.34 2.93 9.68
C PRO A 19 8.52 3.41 10.89
N SER A 20 8.95 4.45 11.61
CA SER A 20 8.20 5.05 12.71
C SER A 20 7.00 5.91 12.24
N ARG A 21 6.85 6.13 10.92
CA ARG A 21 5.75 6.92 10.35
C ARG A 21 4.50 6.07 10.10
N THR A 22 3.86 5.63 11.18
CA THR A 22 2.62 4.82 11.17
C THR A 22 1.45 5.45 10.41
N ARG A 23 1.34 6.78 10.38
CA ARG A 23 0.28 7.49 9.66
C ARG A 23 0.30 7.27 8.14
N ASP A 24 1.48 7.11 7.55
CA ASP A 24 1.60 6.85 6.11
C ASP A 24 1.14 5.42 5.75
N ILE A 25 1.19 4.47 6.71
CA ILE A 25 0.69 3.09 6.56
C ILE A 25 -0.83 3.06 6.54
N GLU A 26 -1.49 3.81 7.44
CA GLU A 26 -2.95 3.88 7.49
C GLU A 26 -3.53 4.49 6.21
N ASP A 27 -2.86 5.50 5.64
CA ASP A 27 -3.23 6.08 4.34
C ASP A 27 -3.11 5.04 3.20
N ILE A 28 -2.01 4.26 3.16
CA ILE A 28 -1.83 3.19 2.17
C ILE A 28 -2.92 2.13 2.33
N ARG A 29 -3.27 1.75 3.57
CA ARG A 29 -4.36 0.81 3.85
C ARG A 29 -5.71 1.34 3.38
N ALA A 30 -5.99 2.62 3.60
CA ALA A 30 -7.21 3.26 3.12
C ALA A 30 -7.28 3.31 1.60
N LEU A 31 -6.15 3.55 0.92
CA LEU A 31 -6.05 3.53 -0.54
C LEU A 31 -6.24 2.12 -1.12
N LEU A 32 -5.66 1.09 -0.48
CA LEU A 32 -5.89 -0.32 -0.84
C LEU A 32 -7.36 -0.74 -0.62
N ARG A 33 -7.99 -0.23 0.44
CA ARG A 33 -9.42 -0.47 0.75
C ARG A 33 -10.38 0.31 -0.13
N ALA A 34 -9.97 1.44 -0.69
CA ALA A 34 -10.79 2.30 -1.54
C ALA A 34 -11.04 1.62 -2.91
N ARG A 35 -11.82 0.53 -2.89
CA ARG A 35 -12.18 -0.39 -3.99
C ARG A 35 -13.07 0.24 -5.07
N ARG A 36 -12.98 1.53 -5.39
CA ARG A 36 -13.88 2.13 -6.41
C ARG A 36 -13.56 1.71 -7.85
N GLY A 37 -12.41 1.07 -8.05
CA GLY A 37 -12.04 0.26 -9.20
C GLY A 37 -10.81 -0.53 -8.75
N LYS A 38 -10.84 -1.86 -8.82
CA LYS A 38 -9.79 -2.74 -8.28
C LYS A 38 -8.41 -2.16 -8.63
N PRO A 39 -7.58 -1.76 -7.66
CA PRO A 39 -6.25 -1.27 -7.98
C PRO A 39 -5.51 -2.35 -8.76
N ASN A 40 -4.70 -1.95 -9.73
CA ASN A 40 -3.87 -2.89 -10.46
C ASN A 40 -2.82 -3.46 -9.49
N MET A 41 -3.12 -4.61 -8.90
CA MET A 41 -2.27 -5.23 -7.89
C MET A 41 -0.88 -5.58 -8.41
N ALA A 42 -0.72 -5.78 -9.73
CA ALA A 42 0.60 -5.94 -10.33
C ALA A 42 1.44 -4.66 -10.21
N GLU A 43 0.84 -3.50 -10.47
CA GLU A 43 1.52 -2.20 -10.35
C GLU A 43 1.81 -1.86 -8.87
N VAL A 44 0.88 -2.17 -7.97
CA VAL A 44 1.10 -2.02 -6.53
C VAL A 44 2.26 -2.92 -6.07
N LEU A 45 2.29 -4.18 -6.49
CA LEU A 45 3.38 -5.11 -6.16
C LEU A 45 4.72 -4.59 -6.68
N GLU A 46 4.78 -4.04 -7.90
CA GLU A 46 5.99 -3.41 -8.45
C GLU A 46 6.49 -2.26 -7.59
N TYR A 47 5.59 -1.36 -7.14
CA TYR A 47 5.98 -0.29 -6.22
C TYR A 47 6.52 -0.83 -4.90
N PHE A 48 5.90 -1.86 -4.30
CA PHE A 48 6.40 -2.46 -3.06
C PHE A 48 7.73 -3.20 -3.24
N ALA A 49 7.93 -3.87 -4.37
CA ALA A 49 9.18 -4.54 -4.72
C ALA A 49 10.34 -3.54 -4.93
N LEU A 50 10.07 -2.36 -5.51
CA LEU A 50 11.08 -1.30 -5.67
C LEU A 50 11.68 -0.82 -4.35
N PHE A 51 10.95 -0.93 -3.23
CA PHE A 51 11.43 -0.57 -1.90
C PHE A 51 11.83 -1.76 -1.03
N ASP A 52 11.88 -2.98 -1.58
CA ASP A 52 12.16 -4.22 -0.84
C ASP A 52 11.16 -4.44 0.32
N ARG A 53 9.88 -4.19 0.04
CA ARG A 53 8.76 -4.28 1.01
C ARG A 53 7.62 -5.15 0.52
N ALA A 54 7.87 -6.07 -0.43
CA ALA A 54 6.82 -6.96 -0.95
C ALA A 54 6.10 -7.75 0.16
N GLU A 55 6.83 -8.30 1.13
CA GLU A 55 6.26 -9.03 2.28
C GLU A 55 5.32 -8.14 3.12
N TRP A 56 5.57 -6.84 3.15
CA TRP A 56 4.76 -5.88 3.89
C TRP A 56 3.40 -5.63 3.23
N LEU A 57 3.34 -5.74 1.89
CA LEU A 57 2.07 -5.72 1.16
C LEU A 57 1.23 -6.93 1.51
N ASP A 58 1.82 -8.12 1.58
CA ASP A 58 1.12 -9.36 1.95
C ASP A 58 0.52 -9.25 3.37
N GLU A 59 1.28 -8.73 4.34
CA GLU A 59 0.78 -8.47 5.69
C GLU A 59 -0.39 -7.48 5.71
N LEU A 60 -0.29 -6.38 4.95
CA LEU A 60 -1.36 -5.38 4.85
C LEU A 60 -2.63 -5.95 4.22
N LEU A 61 -2.49 -6.79 3.20
CA LEU A 61 -3.63 -7.46 2.55
C LEU A 61 -4.29 -8.46 3.49
N ALA A 62 -3.51 -9.28 4.20
CA ALA A 62 -4.02 -10.21 5.20
C ALA A 62 -4.82 -9.49 6.30
N GLN A 63 -4.32 -8.36 6.80
CA GLN A 63 -5.03 -7.53 7.78
C GLN A 63 -6.29 -6.87 7.22
N ILE A 64 -6.33 -6.56 5.92
CA ILE A 64 -7.54 -5.99 5.29
C ILE A 64 -8.63 -7.06 5.18
N ASP A 65 -8.26 -8.29 4.82
CA ASP A 65 -9.18 -9.41 4.69
C ASP A 65 -9.72 -9.87 6.06
N ASP A 66 -8.88 -9.89 7.12
CA ASP A 66 -9.29 -10.25 8.49
C ASP A 66 -10.30 -9.26 9.09
N ASP A 67 -10.05 -7.94 8.95
CA ASP A 67 -10.97 -6.87 9.39
C ASP A 67 -12.33 -6.85 8.65
N SER A 68 -12.42 -7.52 7.49
CA SER A 68 -13.64 -7.55 6.68
C SER A 68 -14.54 -8.75 7.02
N SER A 69 -14.14 -9.58 7.99
CA SER A 69 -14.77 -10.86 8.33
C SER A 69 -15.65 -10.84 9.58
#